data_AF-A0AAV2SQB6-F1
#
_entry.id   AF-A0AAV2SQB6-F1
#
_cell.length_a   1.000
_cell.length_b   1.000
_cell.length_c   1.000
_cell.angle_alpha   90.00
_cell.angle_beta   90.00
_cell.angle_gamma   90.00
#
_symmetry.space_group_name_H-M   'P 1'
#
loop_
_entity.id
_entity.type
_entity.pdbx_description
1 polymer ?
#
loop_
_entity_poly.entity_id
_entity_poly.type
_entity_poly.pdbx_seq_one_letter_code
_entity_poly.pdbx_strand_id
1 'polypeptide(L)'
;YRSFLDKGKRPDGRSLTEVRPTIIRTGSITTAEGSATVRLGNTSIVCGIKAEIAVPELRNPDSGFVVPNIELYPCCSPMFKAGPPGEKAISASHFLKTTITSSQLIDLKDLCIVSNKYAWCLFCDIVCLDYDGNLGDASLIALRAALENVRLPQVTFDEDTEKLSVSEERSLPLNLKSKPVASTFIIYNDRIQ
;
A
#
# COMPACT_ATOMS: atom_id res chain seq x y z
N TYR A 1 -9.71 11.76 -28.54
CA TYR A 1 -10.32 10.89 -27.50
C TYR A 1 -11.71 10.38 -27.91
N ARG A 2 -12.73 11.24 -28.08
CA ARG A 2 -14.11 10.80 -28.42
C ARG A 2 -14.20 9.87 -29.64
N SER A 3 -13.55 10.22 -30.75
CA SER A 3 -13.52 9.41 -31.97
C SER A 3 -12.89 8.02 -31.84
N PHE A 4 -12.02 7.81 -30.84
CA PHE A 4 -11.44 6.50 -30.54
C PHE A 4 -12.41 5.65 -29.71
N LEU A 5 -13.07 6.28 -28.74
CA LEU A 5 -14.06 5.63 -27.87
C LEU A 5 -15.29 5.16 -28.66
N ASP A 6 -15.75 5.94 -29.63
CA ASP A 6 -16.84 5.55 -30.54
C ASP A 6 -16.47 4.30 -31.36
N LYS A 7 -15.17 4.11 -31.62
CA LYS A 7 -14.60 2.93 -32.31
C LYS A 7 -14.24 1.78 -31.35
N GLY A 8 -14.60 1.89 -30.07
CA GLY A 8 -14.30 0.88 -29.05
C GLY A 8 -12.81 0.69 -28.77
N LYS A 9 -11.97 1.70 -29.05
CA LYS A 9 -10.53 1.65 -28.83
C LYS A 9 -10.06 2.79 -27.96
N ARG A 10 -9.02 2.54 -27.18
CA ARG A 10 -8.32 3.58 -26.42
C ARG A 10 -7.31 4.28 -27.34
N PRO A 11 -6.93 5.54 -27.05
CA PRO A 11 -5.98 6.29 -27.87
C PRO A 11 -4.57 5.68 -27.97
N ASP A 12 -4.20 4.82 -27.02
CA ASP A 12 -2.96 4.03 -27.01
C ASP A 12 -3.09 2.70 -27.76
N GLY A 13 -4.24 2.44 -28.41
CA GLY A 13 -4.49 1.26 -29.22
C GLY A 13 -5.06 0.06 -28.45
N ARG A 14 -5.14 0.12 -27.12
CA ARG A 14 -5.69 -0.96 -26.27
C ARG A 14 -7.20 -1.09 -26.41
N SER A 15 -7.72 -2.28 -26.10
CA SER A 15 -9.17 -2.46 -25.94
C SER A 15 -9.68 -1.73 -24.69
N LEU A 16 -10.99 -1.51 -24.57
CA LEU A 16 -11.55 -0.76 -23.44
C LEU A 16 -11.24 -1.44 -22.09
N THR A 17 -11.37 -2.76 -22.03
CA THR A 17 -11.16 -3.58 -20.82
C THR A 17 -9.70 -3.98 -20.58
N GLU A 18 -8.80 -3.66 -21.49
CA GLU A 18 -7.40 -4.08 -21.40
C GLU A 18 -6.62 -3.15 -20.45
N VAL A 19 -5.93 -3.75 -19.49
CA VAL A 19 -5.07 -3.06 -18.54
C VAL A 19 -3.75 -2.63 -19.17
N ARG A 20 -3.06 -1.65 -18.56
CA ARG A 20 -1.73 -1.24 -19.03
C ARG A 20 -0.72 -2.34 -18.69
N PRO A 21 0.38 -2.46 -19.46
CA PRO A 21 1.47 -3.35 -19.07
C PRO A 21 1.93 -3.00 -17.65
N THR A 22 1.95 -4.02 -16.79
CA THR A 22 2.25 -3.87 -15.36
C THR A 22 3.54 -4.59 -15.04
N ILE A 23 4.50 -3.89 -14.45
CA ILE A 23 5.77 -4.44 -13.99
C ILE A 23 5.83 -4.25 -12.47
N ILE A 24 6.09 -5.33 -11.74
CA ILE A 24 6.19 -5.34 -10.28
C ILE A 24 7.60 -5.78 -9.90
N ARG A 25 8.27 -5.03 -9.04
CA ARG A 25 9.58 -5.36 -8.47
C ARG A 25 9.49 -5.27 -6.95
N THR A 26 9.51 -6.40 -6.26
CA THR A 26 9.56 -6.46 -4.80
C THR A 26 10.99 -6.25 -4.30
N GLY A 27 11.16 -5.78 -3.05
CA GLY A 27 12.48 -5.59 -2.44
C GLY A 27 13.31 -4.48 -3.08
N SER A 28 12.67 -3.40 -3.56
CA SER A 28 13.37 -2.30 -4.23
C SER A 28 14.17 -1.42 -3.27
N ILE A 29 13.75 -1.35 -2.00
CA ILE A 29 14.38 -0.59 -0.92
C ILE A 29 14.90 -1.58 0.11
N THR A 30 16.22 -1.61 0.32
CA THR A 30 16.90 -2.53 1.24
C THR A 30 16.82 -2.09 2.70
N THR A 31 16.59 -0.81 2.96
CA THR A 31 16.48 -0.23 4.31
C THR A 31 15.08 -0.36 4.92
N ALA A 32 14.10 -0.83 4.15
CA ALA A 32 12.72 -1.01 4.59
C ALA A 32 12.44 -2.50 4.81
N GLU A 33 11.62 -2.83 5.81
CA GLU A 33 11.23 -4.20 6.15
C GLU A 33 10.45 -4.86 5.01
N GLY A 34 9.71 -4.06 4.24
CA GLY A 34 9.08 -4.48 2.98
C GLY A 34 9.08 -3.35 1.98
N SER A 35 9.23 -3.67 0.70
CA SER A 35 9.15 -2.67 -0.35
C SER A 35 8.73 -3.26 -1.69
N ALA A 36 8.13 -2.44 -2.53
CA ALA A 36 7.84 -2.79 -3.91
C ALA A 36 7.76 -1.54 -4.80
N THR A 37 8.23 -1.68 -6.02
CA THR A 37 8.05 -0.70 -7.10
C THR A 37 7.11 -1.28 -8.14
N VAL A 38 6.06 -0.54 -8.48
CA VAL A 38 5.09 -0.92 -9.50
C VAL A 38 5.10 0.12 -10.60
N ARG A 39 5.15 -0.35 -11.84
CA ARG A 39 4.99 0.46 -13.04
C ARG A 39 3.80 -0.03 -13.84
N LEU A 40 2.74 0.77 -13.89
CA LEU A 40 1.52 0.53 -14.65
C LEU A 40 1.51 1.46 -15.87
N GLY A 41 2.04 0.99 -16.99
CA GLY A 41 2.35 1.83 -18.16
C GLY A 41 3.41 2.88 -17.81
N ASN A 42 3.03 4.16 -17.80
CA ASN A 42 3.92 5.25 -17.37
C ASN A 42 3.74 5.59 -15.88
N THR A 43 2.64 5.18 -15.25
CA THR A 43 2.44 5.44 -13.82
C THR A 43 3.38 4.58 -13.00
N SER A 44 4.26 5.22 -12.22
CA SER A 44 5.30 4.55 -11.43
C SER A 44 5.15 4.91 -9.96
N ILE A 45 5.04 3.90 -9.10
CA ILE A 45 4.80 4.06 -7.66
C ILE A 45 5.77 3.17 -6.91
N VAL A 46 6.31 3.68 -5.81
CA VAL A 46 7.14 2.93 -4.87
C VAL A 46 6.41 2.89 -3.53
N CYS A 47 6.31 1.70 -2.94
CA CYS A 47 5.84 1.51 -1.58
C CYS A 47 7.01 1.01 -0.72
N GLY A 48 7.25 1.70 0.40
CA GLY A 48 8.11 1.26 1.48
C GLY A 48 7.27 1.00 2.71
N ILE A 49 7.62 -0.05 3.46
CA ILE A 49 6.95 -0.43 4.70
C ILE A 49 7.98 -0.38 5.80
N LYS A 50 7.69 0.44 6.80
CA LYS A 50 8.47 0.55 8.01
C LYS A 50 7.68 -0.01 9.19
N ALA A 51 8.31 -0.85 9.99
CA ALA A 51 7.70 -1.43 11.17
C ALA A 51 8.23 -0.80 12.45
N GLU A 52 7.33 -0.35 13.32
CA GLU A 52 7.68 0.20 14.63
C GLU A 52 6.83 -0.44 15.72
N ILE A 53 7.39 -0.54 16.93
CA ILE A 53 6.65 -1.05 18.08
C ILE A 53 5.93 0.11 18.73
N ALA A 54 4.61 0.00 18.84
CA ALA A 54 3.75 1.02 19.40
C ALA A 54 2.80 0.41 20.44
N VAL A 55 2.20 1.29 21.25
CA VAL A 55 1.13 0.89 22.16
C VAL A 55 -0.15 0.71 21.33
N PRO A 56 -0.86 -0.42 21.46
CA PRO A 56 -2.11 -0.64 20.74
C PRO A 56 -3.22 0.30 21.21
N GLU A 57 -4.28 0.43 20.40
CA GLU A 57 -5.44 1.24 20.78
C GLU A 57 -6.19 0.63 21.96
N LEU A 58 -6.65 1.46 22.91
CA LEU A 58 -7.47 1.03 24.06
C LEU A 58 -8.73 0.26 23.66
N ARG A 59 -9.29 0.54 22.48
CA ARG A 59 -10.47 -0.15 21.97
C ARG A 59 -10.17 -1.57 21.47
N ASN A 60 -8.96 -1.80 20.95
CA ASN A 60 -8.53 -3.06 20.38
C ASN A 60 -7.11 -3.39 20.86
N PRO A 61 -6.97 -3.80 22.13
CA PRO A 61 -5.67 -3.98 22.77
C PRO A 61 -4.87 -5.18 22.25
N ASP A 62 -5.54 -6.11 21.57
CA ASP A 62 -4.96 -7.33 21.01
C ASP A 62 -4.64 -7.19 19.52
N SER A 63 -4.54 -5.96 19.01
CA SER A 63 -4.34 -5.72 17.58
C SER A 63 -3.31 -4.64 17.31
N GLY A 64 -2.43 -4.91 16.35
CA GLY A 64 -1.60 -3.88 15.72
C GLY A 64 -2.39 -3.05 14.72
N PHE A 65 -1.68 -2.15 14.03
CA PHE A 65 -2.32 -1.29 13.05
C PHE A 65 -1.42 -1.00 11.85
N VAL A 66 -2.07 -0.71 10.74
CA VAL A 66 -1.42 -0.42 9.45
C VAL A 66 -1.83 0.98 9.03
N VAL A 67 -0.87 1.84 8.72
CA VAL A 67 -1.11 3.23 8.35
C VAL A 67 -0.59 3.45 6.92
N PRO A 68 -1.46 3.32 5.90
CA PRO A 68 -1.08 3.64 4.54
C PRO A 68 -1.12 5.16 4.33
N ASN A 69 -0.04 5.71 3.81
CA ASN A 69 0.08 7.10 3.44
C ASN A 69 0.57 7.22 1.99
N ILE A 70 -0.16 7.98 1.17
CA ILE A 70 0.25 8.30 -0.20
C ILE A 70 0.80 9.71 -0.25
N GLU A 71 1.98 9.85 -0.84
CA GLU A 71 2.63 11.12 -1.10
C GLU A 71 2.70 11.40 -2.60
N LEU A 72 2.17 12.56 -2.98
CA LEU A 72 2.15 13.06 -4.35
C LEU A 72 3.01 14.31 -4.42
N TYR A 73 4.21 14.17 -4.98
CA TYR A 73 5.17 15.26 -5.12
C TYR A 73 5.03 15.96 -6.48
N PRO A 74 5.43 17.24 -6.60
CA PRO A 74 5.44 17.95 -7.88
C PRO A 74 6.30 17.29 -8.98
N CYS A 75 7.25 16.42 -8.60
CA CYS A 75 8.07 15.69 -9.56
C CYS A 75 7.29 14.64 -10.37
N CYS A 76 6.19 14.10 -9.84
CA CYS A 76 5.40 13.09 -10.56
C CYS A 76 4.37 13.70 -11.51
N SER A 77 3.92 14.92 -11.25
CA SER A 77 3.10 15.70 -12.17
C SER A 77 3.10 17.18 -11.75
N PRO A 78 3.11 18.13 -12.71
CA PRO A 78 2.96 19.56 -12.41
C PRO A 78 1.60 19.91 -11.79
N MET A 79 0.65 18.98 -11.78
CA MET A 79 -0.65 19.15 -11.12
C MET A 79 -0.56 19.13 -9.59
N PHE A 80 0.50 18.53 -9.03
CA PHE A 80 0.67 18.41 -7.58
C PHE A 80 1.55 19.54 -7.04
N LYS A 81 1.17 20.05 -5.87
CA LYS A 81 1.89 21.12 -5.17
C LYS A 81 2.67 20.53 -4.00
N ALA A 82 3.82 21.12 -3.71
CA ALA A 82 4.56 20.80 -2.49
C ALA A 82 3.77 21.31 -1.27
N GLY A 83 3.83 20.56 -0.17
CA GLY A 83 3.11 20.87 1.06
C GLY A 83 2.33 19.67 1.58
N PRO A 84 1.31 19.89 2.44
CA PRO A 84 0.52 18.80 2.98
C PRO A 84 -0.21 18.02 1.85
N PRO A 85 -0.57 16.75 2.10
CA PRO A 85 -1.24 15.92 1.12
C PRO A 85 -2.51 16.59 0.58
N GLY A 86 -2.61 16.73 -0.74
CA GLY A 86 -3.82 17.23 -1.40
C GLY A 86 -4.97 16.23 -1.31
N GLU A 87 -6.18 16.66 -1.68
CA GLU A 87 -7.40 15.84 -1.61
C GLU A 87 -7.25 14.46 -2.30
N LYS A 88 -6.59 14.40 -3.46
CA LYS A 88 -6.33 13.13 -4.18
C LYS A 88 -5.49 12.15 -3.36
N ALA A 89 -4.46 12.64 -2.67
CA ALA A 89 -3.61 11.83 -1.81
C ALA A 89 -4.40 11.35 -0.59
N ILE A 90 -5.13 12.25 0.07
CA ILE A 90 -5.96 11.91 1.24
C ILE A 90 -7.03 10.87 0.88
N SER A 91 -7.75 11.07 -0.23
CA SER A 91 -8.80 10.15 -0.70
C SER A 91 -8.21 8.78 -1.05
N ALA A 92 -7.06 8.74 -1.72
CA ALA A 92 -6.41 7.48 -2.07
C ALA A 92 -5.85 6.75 -0.83
N SER A 93 -5.26 7.46 0.14
CA SER A 93 -4.82 6.88 1.42
C SER A 93 -5.99 6.28 2.19
N HIS A 94 -7.11 7.02 2.26
CA HIS A 94 -8.33 6.53 2.90
C HIS A 94 -8.87 5.29 2.17
N PHE A 95 -8.92 5.30 0.83
CA PHE A 95 -9.33 4.15 0.04
C PHE A 95 -8.48 2.90 0.34
N LEU A 96 -7.15 3.05 0.42
CA LEU A 96 -6.27 1.94 0.79
C LEU A 96 -6.53 1.45 2.21
N LYS A 97 -6.66 2.37 3.18
CA LYS A 97 -6.96 2.01 4.57
C LYS A 97 -8.26 1.23 4.68
N THR A 98 -9.33 1.71 4.04
CA THR A 98 -10.61 1.01 3.99
C THR A 98 -10.46 -0.36 3.33
N THR A 99 -9.71 -0.46 2.23
CA THR A 99 -9.50 -1.73 1.51
C THR A 99 -8.75 -2.76 2.36
N ILE A 100 -7.70 -2.35 3.08
CA ILE A 100 -6.94 -3.25 3.97
C ILE A 100 -7.86 -3.79 5.07
N THR A 101 -8.64 -2.91 5.71
CA THR A 101 -9.53 -3.29 6.81
C THR A 101 -10.72 -4.12 6.32
N SER A 102 -11.35 -3.76 5.21
CA SER A 102 -12.53 -4.46 4.68
C SER A 102 -12.19 -5.82 4.08
N SER A 103 -11.04 -5.94 3.42
CA SER A 103 -10.59 -7.20 2.82
C SER A 103 -9.95 -8.15 3.82
N GLN A 104 -9.69 -7.71 5.06
CA GLN A 104 -8.93 -8.46 6.06
C GLN A 104 -7.61 -8.99 5.48
N LEU A 105 -6.90 -8.13 4.73
CA LEU A 105 -5.64 -8.46 4.07
C LEU A 105 -4.63 -9.07 5.06
N ILE A 106 -4.52 -8.45 6.23
CA ILE A 106 -3.64 -8.83 7.32
C ILE A 106 -4.51 -9.06 8.55
N ASP A 107 -4.24 -10.10 9.31
CA ASP A 107 -4.81 -10.20 10.65
C ASP A 107 -4.06 -9.25 11.58
N LEU A 108 -4.75 -8.23 12.07
CA LEU A 108 -4.16 -7.27 12.99
C LEU A 108 -3.76 -7.93 14.32
N LYS A 109 -4.33 -9.10 14.66
CA LYS A 109 -3.93 -9.87 15.83
C LYS A 109 -2.54 -10.49 15.70
N ASP A 110 -2.14 -10.85 14.48
CA ASP A 110 -0.79 -11.39 14.21
C ASP A 110 0.29 -10.31 14.43
N LEU A 111 -0.11 -9.03 14.44
CA LEU A 111 0.76 -7.90 14.74
C LEU A 111 0.83 -7.59 16.25
N CYS A 112 0.03 -8.23 17.09
CA CYS A 112 0.08 -8.03 18.54
C CYS A 112 1.27 -8.80 19.15
N ILE A 113 2.08 -8.12 19.95
CA ILE A 113 3.21 -8.74 20.66
C ILE A 113 2.78 -9.06 22.10
N VAL A 114 2.30 -8.04 22.82
CA VAL A 114 1.77 -8.13 24.18
C VAL A 114 0.50 -7.29 24.26
N SER A 115 -0.62 -7.92 24.60
CA SER A 115 -1.91 -7.25 24.77
C SER A 115 -1.79 -6.02 25.67
N ASN A 116 -2.41 -4.90 25.28
CA ASN A 116 -2.39 -3.61 25.99
C ASN A 116 -1.01 -2.93 26.17
N LYS A 117 0.10 -3.57 25.80
CA LYS A 117 1.46 -3.01 25.99
C LYS A 117 2.17 -2.73 24.66
N TYR A 118 2.31 -3.74 23.81
CA TYR A 118 3.14 -3.67 22.61
C TYR A 118 2.48 -4.35 21.41
N ALA A 119 2.40 -3.63 20.31
CA ALA A 119 1.98 -4.16 19.03
C ALA A 119 2.78 -3.54 17.89
N TRP A 120 2.84 -4.22 16.75
CA TRP A 120 3.43 -3.69 15.54
C TRP A 120 2.54 -2.64 14.90
N CYS A 121 3.15 -1.50 14.60
CA CYS A 121 2.64 -0.47 13.73
C CYS A 121 3.39 -0.55 12.39
N LEU A 122 2.65 -0.84 11.31
CA LEU A 122 3.21 -0.84 9.96
C LEU A 122 2.88 0.49 9.27
N PHE A 123 3.88 1.33 9.09
CA PHE A 123 3.79 2.53 8.26
C PHE A 123 4.03 2.13 6.81
N CYS A 124 3.03 2.34 5.95
CA CYS A 124 3.13 2.02 4.54
C CYS A 124 3.18 3.32 3.75
N ASP A 125 4.39 3.79 3.45
CA ASP A 125 4.62 5.00 2.69
C ASP A 125 4.65 4.69 1.20
N ILE A 126 3.77 5.35 0.45
CA ILE A 126 3.54 5.11 -0.96
C ILE A 126 3.82 6.40 -1.70
N VAL A 127 4.93 6.43 -2.43
CA VAL A 127 5.39 7.61 -3.16
C VAL A 127 5.12 7.41 -4.65
N CYS A 128 4.36 8.31 -5.24
CA CYS A 128 4.18 8.35 -6.70
C CYS A 128 5.38 9.05 -7.34
N LEU A 129 6.10 8.34 -8.23
CA LEU A 129 7.25 8.87 -8.96
C LEU A 129 6.85 9.48 -10.30
N ASP A 130 5.90 8.87 -10.99
CA ASP A 130 5.37 9.33 -12.28
C ASP A 130 3.86 9.08 -12.29
N TYR A 131 3.07 10.13 -12.55
CA TYR A 131 1.62 10.07 -12.52
C TYR A 131 1.03 10.20 -13.93
N ASP A 132 0.51 9.08 -14.43
CA ASP A 132 -0.20 8.97 -15.72
C ASP A 132 -1.59 8.34 -15.52
N GLY A 133 -2.22 8.59 -14.37
CA GLY A 133 -3.55 8.08 -14.00
C GLY A 133 -3.59 6.67 -13.39
N ASN A 134 -4.77 6.24 -12.95
CA ASN A 134 -4.99 5.01 -12.18
C ASN A 134 -4.10 4.86 -10.93
N LEU A 135 -4.05 5.91 -10.11
CA LEU A 135 -3.30 5.92 -8.84
C LEU A 135 -3.80 4.86 -7.86
N GLY A 136 -5.11 4.69 -7.71
CA GLY A 136 -5.70 3.77 -6.74
C GLY A 136 -5.26 2.31 -6.97
N ASP A 137 -5.41 1.80 -8.18
CA ASP A 137 -5.03 0.42 -8.49
C ASP A 137 -3.51 0.23 -8.39
N ALA A 138 -2.73 1.16 -8.95
CA ALA A 138 -1.28 1.08 -8.91
C ALA A 138 -0.75 1.10 -7.45
N SER A 139 -1.33 1.95 -6.59
CA SER A 139 -0.95 2.02 -5.18
C SER A 139 -1.35 0.76 -4.41
N LEU A 140 -2.51 0.15 -4.70
CA LEU A 140 -2.92 -1.09 -4.04
C LEU A 140 -2.02 -2.26 -4.45
N ILE A 141 -1.67 -2.36 -5.73
CA ILE A 141 -0.72 -3.37 -6.23
C ILE A 141 0.64 -3.19 -5.54
N ALA A 142 1.15 -1.95 -5.46
CA ALA A 142 2.43 -1.65 -4.81
C ALA A 142 2.40 -1.99 -3.31
N LEU A 143 1.35 -1.60 -2.60
CA LEU A 143 1.17 -1.89 -1.19
C LEU A 143 1.10 -3.40 -0.92
N ARG A 144 0.29 -4.12 -1.69
CA ARG A 144 0.17 -5.57 -1.55
C ARG A 144 1.50 -6.28 -1.82
N ALA A 145 2.19 -5.91 -2.90
CA ALA A 145 3.48 -6.49 -3.26
C ALA A 145 4.55 -6.18 -2.19
N ALA A 146 4.53 -4.98 -1.60
CA ALA A 146 5.42 -4.61 -0.52
C ALA A 146 5.13 -5.44 0.74
N LEU A 147 3.85 -5.64 1.09
CA LEU A 147 3.41 -6.46 2.22
C LEU A 147 3.76 -7.94 2.06
N GLU A 148 3.68 -8.50 0.86
CA GLU A 148 4.15 -9.87 0.56
C GLU A 148 5.67 -10.01 0.80
N ASN A 149 6.42 -8.92 0.66
CA ASN A 149 7.87 -8.87 0.88
C ASN A 149 8.26 -8.52 2.33
N VAL A 150 7.32 -8.16 3.20
CA VAL A 150 7.65 -7.73 4.58
C VAL A 150 8.36 -8.84 5.35
N ARG A 151 9.43 -8.47 6.06
CA ARG A 151 10.13 -9.30 7.03
C ARG A 151 10.25 -8.53 8.33
N LEU A 152 9.51 -8.97 9.36
CA LEU A 152 9.54 -8.36 10.68
C LEU A 152 10.54 -9.09 11.56
N PRO A 153 11.39 -8.41 12.33
CA PRO A 153 12.28 -9.08 13.28
C PRO A 153 11.46 -9.76 14.37
N GLN A 154 11.93 -10.91 14.84
CA GLN A 154 11.27 -11.63 15.92
C GLN A 154 11.42 -10.84 17.21
N VAL A 155 10.30 -10.58 17.87
CA VAL A 155 10.26 -9.89 19.16
C VAL A 155 9.86 -10.88 20.24
N THR A 156 10.61 -10.88 21.33
CA THR A 156 10.29 -11.61 22.55
C THR A 156 10.10 -10.63 23.69
N PHE A 157 9.07 -10.88 24.50
CA PHE A 157 8.81 -10.13 25.72
C PHE A 157 9.14 -11.01 26.91
N ASP A 158 9.96 -10.49 27.82
CA ASP A 158 10.28 -11.13 29.08
C ASP A 158 9.36 -10.55 30.17
N GLU A 159 8.47 -11.39 30.71
CA GLU A 159 7.49 -10.99 31.73
C GLU A 159 8.15 -10.61 33.06
N ASP A 160 9.31 -11.19 33.39
CA ASP A 160 10.00 -10.95 34.66
C ASP A 160 10.75 -9.62 34.66
N THR A 161 11.33 -9.24 33.52
CA THR A 161 12.11 -7.99 33.39
C THR A 161 11.32 -6.84 32.75
N GLU A 162 10.10 -7.10 32.28
CA GLU A 162 9.27 -6.21 31.45
C GLU A 162 10.02 -5.61 30.25
N LYS A 163 11.05 -6.31 29.75
CA LYS A 163 11.87 -5.86 28.63
C LYS A 163 11.47 -6.57 27.34
N LEU A 164 11.51 -5.77 26.28
CA LEU A 164 11.27 -6.23 24.93
C LEU A 164 12.63 -6.41 24.24
N SER A 165 12.91 -7.62 23.79
CA SER A 165 14.13 -7.97 23.07
C SER A 165 13.79 -8.25 21.60
N VAL A 166 14.52 -7.57 20.71
CA VAL A 166 14.39 -7.73 19.26
C VAL A 166 15.53 -8.59 18.78
N SER A 167 15.22 -9.71 18.12
CA SER A 167 16.21 -10.58 17.50
C SER A 167 16.54 -10.10 16.10
N GLU A 168 17.76 -9.64 15.86
CA GLU A 168 18.21 -9.17 14.53
C GLU A 168 18.42 -10.34 13.54
N GLU A 169 18.71 -11.54 14.05
CA GLU A 169 19.04 -12.72 13.22
C GLU A 169 17.82 -13.44 12.66
N ARG A 170 16.65 -13.25 13.27
CA ARG A 170 15.42 -13.97 12.92
C ARG A 170 14.37 -12.98 12.48
N SER A 171 13.94 -13.10 11.22
CA SER A 171 12.80 -12.35 10.70
C SER A 171 11.70 -13.30 10.24
N LEU A 172 10.46 -12.89 10.49
CA LEU A 172 9.26 -13.63 10.13
C LEU A 172 8.55 -12.90 8.98
N PRO A 173 8.09 -13.64 7.95
CA PRO A 173 7.23 -13.08 6.93
C PRO A 173 5.85 -12.76 7.51
N LEU A 174 5.18 -11.76 6.94
CA LEU A 174 3.80 -11.46 7.29
C LEU A 174 2.84 -12.43 6.61
N ASN A 175 1.85 -12.94 7.35
CA ASN A 175 0.81 -13.80 6.80
C ASN A 175 -0.32 -12.95 6.19
N LEU A 176 -0.42 -12.95 4.86
CA LEU A 176 -1.53 -12.31 4.17
C LEU A 176 -2.69 -13.29 3.98
N LYS A 177 -3.85 -12.97 4.56
CA LYS A 177 -5.06 -13.82 4.50
C LYS A 177 -5.81 -13.67 3.19
N SER A 178 -5.88 -12.44 2.67
CA SER A 178 -6.56 -12.14 1.42
C SER A 178 -5.64 -11.40 0.45
N LYS A 179 -6.05 -11.34 -0.82
CA LYS A 179 -5.30 -10.73 -1.92
C LYS A 179 -6.23 -9.81 -2.72
N PRO A 180 -6.61 -8.64 -2.18
CA PRO A 180 -7.47 -7.70 -2.86
C PRO A 180 -6.78 -7.21 -4.14
N VAL A 181 -7.60 -7.01 -5.17
CA VAL A 181 -7.22 -6.41 -6.44
C VAL A 181 -8.23 -5.33 -6.72
N ALA A 182 -7.76 -4.12 -7.02
CA ALA A 182 -8.60 -3.02 -7.43
C ALA A 182 -8.66 -2.98 -8.96
N SER A 183 -9.81 -2.56 -9.46
CA SER A 183 -10.02 -2.30 -10.88
C SER A 183 -10.85 -1.03 -10.98
N THR A 184 -10.20 0.03 -11.46
CA THR A 184 -10.81 1.34 -11.65
C THR A 184 -11.35 1.47 -13.07
N PHE A 185 -12.63 1.84 -13.17
CA PHE A 185 -13.32 2.06 -14.44
C PHE A 185 -13.65 3.54 -14.62
N ILE A 186 -13.71 3.98 -15.87
CA ILE A 186 -14.16 5.33 -16.24
C ILE A 186 -15.51 5.20 -16.94
N ILE A 187 -16.52 5.94 -16.47
CA ILE A 187 -17.82 5.98 -17.13
C ILE A 187 -17.84 7.15 -18.11
N TYR A 188 -18.16 6.86 -19.37
CA TYR A 188 -18.32 7.87 -20.42
C TYR A 188 -19.57 7.57 -21.24
N ASN A 189 -20.51 8.53 -21.30
CA ASN A 189 -21.81 8.38 -21.98
C ASN A 189 -22.52 7.07 -21.60
N ASP A 190 -22.67 6.82 -20.29
CA ASP A 190 -23.29 5.61 -19.70
C ASP A 190 -22.63 4.27 -20.07
N ARG A 191 -21.43 4.29 -20.65
CA ARG A 191 -20.62 3.10 -20.91
C ARG A 191 -19.45 3.04 -19.94
N ILE A 192 -19.30 1.88 -19.30
CA ILE A 192 -18.14 1.54 -18.45
C ILE A 192 -16.95 1.25 -19.35
N GLN A 193 -15.81 1.90 -19.07
CA GLN A 193 -14.52 1.70 -19.72
C GLN A 193 -13.49 1.20 -18.74
#